data_AF-A0A1Z8UEI6-F1
#
_entry.id   AF-A0A1Z8UEI6-F1
#
_cell.length_a   1.000
_cell.length_b   1.000
_cell.length_c   1.000
_cell.angle_alpha   90.00
_cell.angle_beta   90.00
_cell.angle_gamma   90.00
#
_symmetry.space_group_name_H-M   'P 1'
#
loop_
_entity.id
_entity.type
_entity.pdbx_description
1 polymer ?
#
loop_
_entity_poly.entity_id
_entity_poly.type
_entity_poly.pdbx_seq_one_letter_code
_entity_poly.pdbx_strand_id
1 'polypeptide(L)'
;MGQTYEVVYLSDLEKLNNKSISMGRNQNIPVSTIQQLKKNGVYAAIVSFTFAHNDVEQRLMLYAGDKYGNLLLDVSFDDYKKYVKSLTLPKEAA
;
A
#
# COMPACT_ATOMS: atom_id res chain seq x y z
N MET A 1 -3.88 -18.45 -17.10
CA MET A 1 -3.08 -17.97 -15.95
C MET A 1 -3.73 -16.71 -15.42
N GLY A 2 -3.86 -16.59 -14.10
CA GLY A 2 -4.43 -15.41 -13.44
C GLY A 2 -3.48 -14.21 -13.49
N GLN A 3 -4.00 -13.02 -13.15
CA GLN A 3 -3.18 -11.81 -13.03
C GLN A 3 -2.65 -11.70 -11.60
N THR A 4 -1.34 -11.52 -11.46
CA THR A 4 -0.69 -11.32 -10.15
C THR A 4 -0.48 -9.83 -9.89
N TYR A 5 -0.79 -9.41 -8.67
CA TYR A 5 -0.62 -8.05 -8.18
C TYR A 5 0.24 -8.06 -6.93
N GLU A 6 1.04 -7.02 -6.73
CA GLU A 6 1.58 -6.70 -5.41
C GLU A 6 0.52 -5.91 -4.64
N VAL A 7 0.29 -6.27 -3.38
CA VAL A 7 -0.73 -5.64 -2.53
C VAL A 7 -0.23 -5.41 -1.12
N VAL A 8 -0.82 -4.42 -0.46
CA VAL A 8 -0.75 -4.24 0.99
C VAL A 8 -2.17 -4.34 1.54
N TYR A 9 -2.41 -5.30 2.43
CA TYR A 9 -3.71 -5.43 3.10
C TYR A 9 -3.97 -4.23 4.00
N LEU A 10 -5.24 -3.80 4.10
CA LEU A 10 -5.57 -2.53 4.75
C LEU A 10 -5.19 -2.48 6.25
N SER A 11 -5.22 -3.63 6.94
CA SER A 11 -4.77 -3.75 8.34
C SER A 11 -3.26 -3.50 8.49
N ASP A 12 -2.46 -3.91 7.52
CA ASP A 12 -1.02 -3.68 7.51
C ASP A 12 -0.69 -2.29 6.95
N LEU A 13 -1.48 -1.79 6.00
CA LEU A 13 -1.35 -0.42 5.49
C LEU A 13 -1.51 0.60 6.61
N GLU A 14 -2.48 0.42 7.51
CA GLU A 14 -2.64 1.29 8.68
C GLU A 14 -1.43 1.24 9.60
N LYS A 15 -0.88 0.05 9.88
CA LYS A 15 0.33 -0.10 10.72
C LYS A 15 1.52 0.59 10.10
N LEU A 16 1.75 0.38 8.80
CA LEU A 16 2.83 1.01 8.05
C LEU A 16 2.69 2.53 8.03
N ASN A 17 1.47 3.01 7.84
CA ASN A 17 1.18 4.44 7.83
C ASN A 17 1.45 5.08 9.20
N ASN A 18 0.96 4.47 10.28
CA ASN A 18 1.20 4.95 11.64
C ASN A 18 2.71 4.94 11.97
N LYS A 19 3.43 3.91 11.54
CA LYS A 19 4.89 3.84 11.69
C LYS A 19 5.57 4.96 10.91
N SER A 20 5.19 5.18 9.65
CA SER A 20 5.72 6.27 8.81
C SER A 20 5.54 7.64 9.45
N ILE A 21 4.34 7.92 9.97
CA ILE A 21 4.04 9.15 10.73
C ILE A 21 4.91 9.25 11.99
N SER A 22 5.00 8.19 12.79
CA SER A 22 5.76 8.19 14.04
C SER A 22 7.27 8.40 13.84
N MET A 23 7.79 7.98 12.68
CA MET A 23 9.19 8.12 12.30
C MET A 23 9.46 9.44 11.56
N GLY A 24 8.44 10.24 11.27
CA GLY A 24 8.59 11.51 10.57
C GLY A 24 9.05 11.36 9.10
N ARG A 25 8.65 10.28 8.42
CA ARG A 25 9.03 10.06 7.02
C ARG A 25 8.36 11.06 6.08
N ASN A 26 8.95 11.25 4.90
CA ASN A 26 8.52 12.24 3.92
C ASN A 26 7.11 12.01 3.38
N GLN A 27 6.72 10.76 3.13
CA GLN A 27 5.39 10.41 2.63
C GLN A 27 4.63 9.49 3.56
N ASN A 28 3.41 9.92 3.86
CA ASN A 28 2.39 9.14 4.55
C ASN A 28 1.02 9.45 3.95
N ILE A 29 0.08 8.56 4.22
CA ILE A 29 -1.31 8.68 3.80
C ILE A 29 -2.07 9.41 4.92
N PRO A 30 -2.92 10.40 4.60
CA PRO A 30 -3.79 11.00 5.59
C PRO A 30 -4.59 9.94 6.35
N VAL A 31 -4.60 10.00 7.68
CA VAL A 31 -5.31 9.02 8.53
C VAL A 31 -6.80 8.94 8.17
N SER A 32 -7.40 10.07 7.81
CA SER A 32 -8.79 10.14 7.32
C SER A 32 -9.00 9.30 6.05
N THR A 33 -8.03 9.25 5.13
CA THR A 33 -8.08 8.41 3.94
C THR A 33 -8.06 6.93 4.32
N ILE A 34 -7.17 6.50 5.23
CA ILE A 34 -7.15 5.11 5.72
C ILE A 34 -8.49 4.72 6.35
N GLN A 35 -9.10 5.61 7.14
CA GLN A 35 -10.43 5.38 7.72
C GLN A 35 -11.54 5.29 6.67
N GLN A 36 -11.49 6.12 5.62
CA GLN A 36 -12.45 6.05 4.52
C GLN A 36 -12.32 4.76 3.72
N LEU A 37 -11.09 4.30 3.44
CA LEU A 37 -10.83 3.01 2.80
C LEU A 37 -11.49 1.87 3.58
N LYS A 38 -11.34 1.86 4.91
CA LYS A 38 -11.99 0.88 5.79
C LYS A 38 -13.52 0.93 5.69
N LYS A 39 -14.09 2.14 5.80
CA LYS A 39 -15.55 2.35 5.71
C LYS A 39 -16.12 1.90 4.38
N ASN A 40 -15.37 2.07 3.30
CA ASN A 40 -15.79 1.73 1.94
C ASN A 40 -15.48 0.26 1.58
N GLY A 41 -15.08 -0.57 2.54
CA GLY A 41 -14.87 -2.00 2.33
C GLY A 41 -13.65 -2.33 1.48
N VAL A 42 -12.67 -1.43 1.37
CA VAL A 42 -11.42 -1.73 0.68
C VAL A 42 -10.62 -2.71 1.54
N TYR A 43 -10.25 -3.86 0.99
CA TYR A 43 -9.51 -4.90 1.74
C TYR A 43 -7.99 -4.81 1.55
N ALA A 44 -7.55 -4.34 0.39
CA ALA A 44 -6.14 -4.18 0.04
C ALA A 44 -5.94 -3.00 -0.90
N ALA A 45 -4.78 -2.37 -0.82
CA ALA A 45 -4.30 -1.42 -1.82
C ALA A 45 -3.30 -2.14 -2.74
N ILE A 46 -3.39 -1.89 -4.04
CA ILE A 46 -2.46 -2.42 -5.03
C ILE A 46 -1.20 -1.56 -5.04
N VAL A 47 -0.04 -2.19 -4.97
CA VAL A 47 1.25 -1.53 -5.17
C VAL A 47 1.46 -1.38 -6.67
N SER A 48 1.24 -0.16 -7.17
CA SER A 48 1.33 0.15 -8.60
C SER A 48 2.77 0.40 -9.05
N PHE A 49 3.59 0.97 -8.17
CA PHE A 49 5.00 1.24 -8.43
C PHE A 49 5.74 1.35 -7.11
N THR A 50 7.03 1.00 -7.12
CA THR A 50 7.91 1.22 -5.98
C THR A 50 9.28 1.68 -6.43
N PHE A 51 9.96 2.47 -5.60
CA PHE A 51 11.31 2.93 -5.86
C PHE A 51 12.05 3.22 -4.56
N ALA A 52 13.37 3.06 -4.57
CA ALA A 52 14.22 3.47 -3.45
C ALA A 52 14.10 4.99 -3.24
N HIS A 53 13.76 5.40 -2.03
CA HIS A 53 13.68 6.82 -1.65
C HIS A 53 14.99 7.31 -1.03
N ASN A 54 15.68 6.44 -0.29
CA ASN A 54 17.03 6.66 0.24
C ASN A 54 17.69 5.29 0.57
N ASP A 55 18.83 5.31 1.28
CA ASP A 55 19.60 4.10 1.62
C ASP A 55 18.90 3.14 2.60
N VAL A 56 17.79 3.57 3.22
CA VAL A 56 17.07 2.79 4.26
C VAL A 56 15.56 2.62 3.98
N GLU A 57 15.01 3.37 3.02
CA GLU A 57 13.58 3.46 2.75
C GLU A 57 13.23 3.35 1.26
N GLN A 58 12.03 2.81 1.02
CA GLN A 58 11.38 2.67 -0.27
C GLN A 58 10.06 3.43 -0.25
N ARG A 59 9.75 4.11 -1.35
CA ARG A 59 8.43 4.73 -1.55
C ARG A 59 7.52 3.77 -2.29
N LEU A 60 6.34 3.57 -1.73
CA LEU A 60 5.24 2.84 -2.36
C LEU A 60 4.28 3.83 -3.01
N MET A 61 3.89 3.55 -4.25
CA MET A 61 2.77 4.18 -4.92
C MET A 61 1.60 3.19 -4.95
N LEU A 62 0.54 3.53 -4.24
CA LEU A 62 -0.58 2.64 -3.95
C LEU A 62 -1.83 3.11 -4.69
N TYR A 63 -2.50 2.17 -5.33
CA TYR A 63 -3.82 2.34 -5.93
C TYR A 63 -4.87 1.67 -5.05
N ALA A 64 -5.87 2.44 -4.61
CA ALA A 64 -6.93 1.97 -3.73
C ALA A 64 -8.34 2.28 -4.28
N GLY A 65 -8.43 2.44 -5.61
CA GLY A 65 -9.64 2.84 -6.33
C GLY A 65 -9.57 4.30 -6.83
N ASP A 66 -10.19 4.57 -7.97
CA ASP A 66 -10.14 5.85 -8.68
C ASP A 66 -10.45 7.06 -7.80
N LYS A 67 -11.37 6.90 -6.83
CA LYS A 67 -11.79 7.95 -5.91
C LYS A 67 -10.65 8.53 -5.07
N TYR A 68 -9.61 7.74 -4.78
CA TYR A 68 -8.52 8.15 -3.87
C TYR A 68 -7.26 8.60 -4.61
N GLY A 69 -7.24 8.43 -5.94
CA GLY A 69 -6.04 8.66 -6.73
C GLY A 69 -4.85 7.79 -6.27
N ASN A 70 -3.65 8.27 -6.53
CA ASN A 70 -2.42 7.62 -6.12
C ASN A 70 -2.04 8.03 -4.70
N LEU A 71 -1.89 7.05 -3.82
CA LEU A 71 -1.46 7.25 -2.44
C LEU A 71 0.03 6.94 -2.32
N LEU A 72 0.78 7.77 -1.59
CA LEU A 72 2.22 7.58 -1.39
C LEU A 72 2.50 7.20 0.07
N LEU A 73 3.40 6.25 0.27
CA LEU A 73 3.82 5.82 1.59
C LEU A 73 5.29 5.39 1.60
N ASP A 74 6.08 6.00 2.47
CA ASP A 74 7.46 5.60 2.70
C ASP A 74 7.54 4.49 3.75
N VAL A 75 8.20 3.39 3.39
CA VAL A 75 8.41 2.20 4.23
C VAL A 75 9.89 1.84 4.29
N SER A 76 10.34 1.14 5.34
CA SER A 76 11.69 0.56 5.28
C SER A 76 11.71 -0.64 4.33
N PHE A 77 12.89 -1.03 3.85
CA PHE A 77 13.02 -2.24 3.04
C PHE A 77 12.53 -3.51 3.75
N ASP A 78 12.71 -3.59 5.06
CA ASP A 78 12.22 -4.72 5.86
C ASP A 78 10.70 -4.74 5.97
N ASP A 79 10.09 -3.57 6.17
CA ASP A 79 8.64 -3.44 6.19
C ASP A 79 8.04 -3.79 4.81
N TYR A 80 8.67 -3.34 3.72
CA TYR A 80 8.26 -3.71 2.35
C TYR A 80 8.24 -5.24 2.17
N LYS A 81 9.36 -5.92 2.45
CA LYS A 81 9.46 -7.39 2.33
C LYS A 81 8.46 -8.12 3.22
N LYS A 82 8.16 -7.56 4.39
CA LYS A 82 7.26 -8.18 5.36
C LYS A 82 5.79 -8.02 5.02
N TYR A 83 5.37 -6.87 4.48
CA TYR A 83 3.96 -6.50 4.38
C TYR A 83 3.42 -6.41 2.95
N VAL A 84 4.27 -6.23 1.94
CA VAL A 84 3.85 -6.37 0.54
C VAL A 84 3.73 -7.85 0.20
N LYS A 85 2.61 -8.22 -0.41
CA LYS A 85 2.25 -9.60 -0.76
C LYS A 85 1.87 -9.71 -2.22
N SER A 86 2.20 -10.84 -2.84
CA SER A 86 1.68 -11.19 -4.16
C SER A 86 0.28 -11.79 -4.01
N LEU A 87 -0.69 -11.27 -4.76
CA LEU A 87 -2.05 -11.77 -4.86
C LEU A 87 -2.34 -12.14 -6.32
N THR A 88 -2.59 -13.41 -6.59
CA THR A 88 -3.01 -13.89 -7.93
C THR A 88 -4.53 -13.99 -7.98
N LEU A 89 -5.15 -13.16 -8.83
CA LEU A 89 -6.58 -13.28 -9.11
C LEU A 89 -6.78 -14.29 -10.25
N PRO A 90 -7.72 -15.25 -10.12
CA PRO A 90 -8.03 -16.17 -11.20
C PRO A 90 -8.53 -15.38 -12.42
N LYS A 91 -8.21 -15.86 -13.62
CA LYS A 91 -8.78 -15.29 -14.84
C LYS A 91 -10.27 -15.60 -14.82
N GLU A 92 -11.13 -14.59 -14.89
CA GLU A 92 -12.57 -14.81 -15.05
C GLU A 92 -12.79 -15.67 -16.30
N ALA A 93 -13.59 -16.73 -16.15
CA ALA A 93 -14.07 -17.49 -17.29
C ALA A 93 -15.04 -16.57 -18.04
N ALA A 94 -14.66 -16.17 -19.26
CA ALA A 94 -15.50 -15.39 -20.16
C ALA A 94 -16.72 -16.19 -20.61
#